data_AF-A0A849CJU9-F1
#
_entry.id   AF-A0A849CJU9-F1
#
_cell.length_a   1.000
_cell.length_b   1.000
_cell.length_c   1.000
_cell.angle_alpha   90.00
_cell.angle_beta   90.00
_cell.angle_gamma   90.00
#
_symmetry.space_group_name_H-M   'P 1'
#
loop_
_entity.id
_entity.type
_entity.pdbx_description
1 polymer ?
#
loop_
_entity_poly.entity_id
_entity_poly.type
_entity_poly.pdbx_seq_one_letter_code
_entity_poly.pdbx_strand_id
1 'polypeptide(L)'
;MKLLRDILSRRWFWLRHRTHVAVESWKNPPGDAGNNFKLLPEFGGWTVRPQQGWRRHRWVSPPLHYTRSASDRDAAGDWALERMGIG
;
A
#
# COMPACT_ATOMS: atom_id res chain seq x y z
N MET A 1 20.12 1.82 -27.89
CA MET A 1 20.31 2.35 -26.52
C MET A 1 18.98 2.82 -25.88
N LYS A 2 17.93 1.99 -25.84
CA LYS A 2 16.64 2.32 -25.18
C LYS A 2 16.44 1.61 -23.83
N LEU A 3 16.99 0.40 -23.66
CA LEU A 3 16.85 -0.40 -22.43
C LEU A 3 17.43 0.24 -21.17
N LEU A 4 18.57 0.94 -21.27
CA LEU A 4 19.26 1.50 -20.10
C LEU A 4 18.50 2.68 -19.46
N ARG A 5 17.76 3.46 -20.27
CA ARG A 5 16.97 4.60 -19.76
C ARG A 5 15.73 4.14 -18.98
N ASP A 6 15.07 3.07 -19.40
CA ASP A 6 13.86 2.56 -18.73
C ASP A 6 14.15 1.99 -17.33
N ILE A 7 15.28 1.28 -17.20
CA ILE A 7 15.73 0.72 -15.91
C ILE A 7 16.11 1.83 -14.93
N LEU A 8 16.76 2.89 -15.43
CA LEU A 8 17.09 4.08 -14.64
C LEU A 8 15.83 4.84 -14.22
N SER A 9 14.86 5.04 -15.11
CA SER A 9 13.59 5.72 -14.80
C SER A 9 12.78 4.96 -13.73
N ARG A 10 12.70 3.62 -13.82
CA ARG A 10 12.07 2.79 -12.80
C ARG A 10 12.80 2.87 -11.45
N ARG A 11 14.14 2.80 -11.43
CA ARG A 11 14.91 2.91 -10.17
C ARG A 11 14.76 4.27 -9.52
N TRP A 12 14.71 5.35 -10.31
CA TRP A 12 14.50 6.71 -9.79
C TRP A 12 13.08 6.91 -9.26
N PHE A 13 12.06 6.33 -9.91
CA PHE A 13 10.69 6.31 -9.40
C PHE A 13 10.61 5.54 -8.06
N TRP A 14 11.19 4.35 -7.99
CA TRP A 14 11.25 3.55 -6.75
C TRP A 14 12.02 4.23 -5.62
N LEU A 15 13.11 4.94 -5.93
CA LEU A 15 13.89 5.68 -4.93
C LEU A 15 13.10 6.87 -4.37
N ARG A 16 12.39 7.61 -5.25
CA ARG A 16 11.52 8.73 -4.87
C ARG A 16 10.28 8.25 -4.11
N HIS A 17 9.73 7.09 -4.48
CA HIS A 17 8.58 6.50 -3.81
C HIS A 17 8.94 6.02 -2.41
N ARG A 18 10.07 5.31 -2.25
CA ARG A 18 10.57 4.91 -0.92
C ARG A 18 10.87 6.09 -0.01
N THR A 19 11.45 7.17 -0.54
CA THR A 19 11.67 8.37 0.28
C THR A 19 10.38 9.09 0.62
N HIS A 20 9.37 9.11 -0.26
CA HIS A 20 8.05 9.66 0.06
C HIS A 20 7.34 8.87 1.17
N VAL A 21 7.27 7.54 1.04
CA VAL A 21 6.65 6.65 2.03
C VAL A 21 7.38 6.71 3.38
N ALA A 22 8.72 6.77 3.36
CA ALA A 22 9.51 6.90 4.59
C ALA A 22 9.30 8.26 5.27
N VAL A 23 9.21 9.35 4.50
CA VAL A 23 8.96 10.70 5.02
C VAL A 23 7.53 10.83 5.55
N GLU A 24 6.53 10.22 4.90
CA GLU A 24 5.14 10.19 5.39
C GLU A 24 4.97 9.31 6.62
N SER A 25 5.70 8.19 6.70
CA SER A 25 5.71 7.33 7.90
C SER A 25 6.41 7.99 9.09
N TRP A 26 7.29 8.97 8.87
CA TRP A 26 7.94 9.75 9.92
C TRP A 26 7.13 10.96 10.36
N LYS A 27 6.30 11.54 9.49
CA LYS A 27 5.49 12.72 9.79
C LYS A 27 4.18 12.42 10.52
N ASN A 28 3.65 11.20 10.43
CA ASN A 28 2.38 10.86 11.04
C ASN A 28 2.56 10.03 12.33
N PRO A 29 2.40 10.60 13.54
CA PRO A 29 2.33 9.82 14.76
C PRO A 29 1.15 8.84 14.73
N PRO A 30 1.22 7.71 15.47
CA PRO A 30 0.35 6.53 15.31
C PRO A 30 -1.15 6.74 15.59
N GLY A 31 -1.57 7.97 15.91
CA GLY A 31 -2.96 8.32 16.21
C GLY A 31 -3.72 9.00 15.06
N ASP A 32 -3.05 9.64 14.10
CA ASP A 32 -3.72 10.59 13.20
C ASP A 32 -3.10 10.65 11.79
N ALA A 33 -2.67 9.51 11.26
CA ALA A 33 -2.26 9.42 9.85
C ALA A 33 -3.52 9.33 8.97
N GLY A 34 -3.73 10.33 8.09
CA GLY A 34 -4.88 10.49 7.19
C GLY A 34 -5.14 9.40 6.13
N ASN A 35 -4.80 8.15 6.40
CA ASN A 35 -5.27 7.01 5.60
C ASN A 35 -6.43 6.34 6.34
N ASN A 36 -7.64 6.60 5.87
CA ASN A 36 -8.87 5.90 6.30
C ASN A 36 -8.82 4.38 6.06
N PHE A 37 -7.70 3.85 5.54
CA PHE A 37 -7.51 2.47 5.14
C PHE A 37 -6.19 1.91 5.70
N LYS A 38 -6.26 0.68 6.20
CA LYS A 38 -5.14 -0.13 6.68
C LYS A 38 -4.88 -1.27 5.71
N LEU A 39 -3.61 -1.51 5.45
CA LEU A 39 -3.14 -2.69 4.74
C LEU A 39 -2.77 -3.77 5.76
N LEU A 40 -3.42 -4.93 5.71
CA LEU A 40 -3.25 -6.00 6.69
C LEU A 40 -2.98 -7.34 6.01
N PRO A 41 -2.02 -8.15 6.51
CA PRO A 41 -1.85 -9.52 6.06
C PRO A 41 -3.01 -10.39 6.61
N GLU A 42 -3.82 -10.95 5.72
CA GLU A 42 -4.94 -11.84 6.06
C GLU A 42 -5.00 -13.04 5.11
N PHE A 43 -5.27 -14.24 5.63
CA PHE A 43 -5.52 -15.46 4.85
C PHE A 43 -4.48 -15.77 3.75
N GLY A 44 -3.20 -15.54 4.04
CA GLY A 44 -2.09 -15.77 3.11
C GLY A 44 -1.99 -14.73 1.99
N GLY A 45 -2.60 -13.56 2.17
CA GLY A 45 -2.48 -12.42 1.24
C GLY A 45 -2.56 -11.09 1.99
N TRP A 46 -2.70 -10.01 1.23
CA TRP A 46 -2.81 -8.65 1.73
C TRP A 46 -4.21 -8.12 1.48
N THR A 47 -4.74 -7.42 2.47
CA THR A 47 -6.09 -6.85 2.47
C THR A 47 -6.06 -5.36 2.74
N VAL A 48 -6.91 -4.62 2.05
CA VAL A 48 -7.20 -3.22 2.35
C VAL A 48 -8.49 -3.17 3.15
N ARG A 49 -8.44 -2.63 4.38
CA ARG A 49 -9.61 -2.45 5.24
C ARG A 49 -9.74 -1.01 5.68
N PRO A 50 -10.95 -0.47 5.82
CA PRO A 50 -11.10 0.82 6.43
C PRO A 50 -10.70 0.75 7.92
N GLN A 51 -10.12 1.84 8.44
CA GLN A 51 -9.77 1.97 9.85
C GLN A 51 -11.04 2.11 10.72
N GLN A 52 -12.15 2.58 10.13
CA GLN A 52 -13.41 2.83 10.81
C GLN A 52 -14.60 2.16 10.09
N GLY A 53 -15.71 2.00 10.80
CA GLY A 53 -16.95 1.39 10.28
C GLY A 53 -16.97 -0.14 10.34
N TRP A 54 -18.09 -0.74 9.94
CA TRP A 54 -18.35 -2.18 10.11
C TRP A 54 -17.32 -3.06 9.37
N ARG A 55 -16.81 -2.57 8.23
CA ARG A 55 -15.83 -3.26 7.37
C ARG A 55 -14.42 -3.36 7.96
N ARG A 56 -14.15 -2.70 9.09
CA ARG A 56 -12.88 -2.83 9.82
C ARG A 56 -12.73 -4.22 10.47
N HIS A 57 -13.85 -4.89 10.74
CA HIS A 57 -13.85 -6.13 11.51
C HIS A 57 -13.52 -7.33 10.63
N ARG A 58 -12.31 -7.87 10.80
CA ARG A 58 -11.77 -8.98 10.01
C ARG A 58 -12.71 -10.18 9.86
N TRP A 59 -13.33 -10.57 10.96
CA TRP A 59 -14.11 -11.81 11.06
C TRP A 59 -15.58 -11.65 10.69
N VAL A 60 -16.07 -10.41 10.64
CA VAL A 60 -17.50 -10.14 10.43
C VAL A 60 -17.75 -9.68 8.99
N SER A 61 -16.76 -9.02 8.38
CA SER A 61 -16.91 -8.34 7.09
C SER A 61 -15.81 -8.69 6.10
N PRO A 62 -16.14 -8.79 4.79
CA PRO A 62 -15.12 -8.91 3.76
C PRO A 62 -14.27 -7.63 3.67
N PRO A 63 -12.97 -7.74 3.30
CA PRO A 63 -12.12 -6.59 3.08
C PRO A 63 -12.58 -5.80 1.85
N LEU A 64 -12.09 -4.55 1.71
CA LEU A 64 -12.39 -3.72 0.54
C LEU A 64 -11.72 -4.29 -0.72
N HIS A 65 -10.45 -4.68 -0.57
CA HIS A 65 -9.66 -5.33 -1.60
C HIS A 65 -8.82 -6.44 -0.99
N TYR A 66 -8.51 -7.47 -1.79
CA TYR A 66 -7.66 -8.59 -1.41
C TYR A 66 -6.71 -8.97 -2.54
N THR A 67 -5.45 -9.28 -2.22
CA THR A 67 -4.51 -9.89 -3.16
C THR A 67 -3.63 -10.95 -2.49
N ARG A 68 -3.30 -12.00 -3.24
CA ARG A 68 -2.22 -12.95 -2.92
C ARG A 68 -0.96 -12.73 -3.74
N SER A 69 -1.01 -11.85 -4.75
CA SER A 69 0.09 -11.67 -5.69
C SER A 69 1.22 -10.80 -5.14
N ALA A 70 0.96 -10.04 -4.08
CA ALA A 70 1.97 -9.20 -3.45
C ALA A 70 2.81 -10.02 -2.47
N SER A 71 4.10 -10.17 -2.80
CA SER A 71 5.09 -10.93 -2.02
C SER A 71 5.46 -10.28 -0.70
N ASP A 72 5.41 -8.95 -0.66
CA ASP A 72 5.88 -8.14 0.46
C ASP A 72 4.98 -6.92 0.67
N ARG A 73 5.20 -6.23 1.79
CA ARG A 73 4.38 -5.10 2.21
C ARG A 73 4.47 -3.91 1.25
N ASP A 74 5.63 -3.70 0.64
CA ASP A 74 5.85 -2.58 -0.28
C ASP A 74 5.04 -2.83 -1.57
N ALA A 75 5.17 -4.01 -2.17
CA ALA A 75 4.41 -4.41 -3.35
C ALA A 75 2.88 -4.45 -3.09
N ALA A 76 2.49 -4.81 -1.86
CA ALA A 76 1.09 -4.75 -1.44
C ALA A 76 0.60 -3.31 -1.27
N GLY A 77 1.47 -2.38 -0.88
CA GLY A 77 1.19 -0.94 -0.84
C GLY A 77 0.93 -0.39 -2.23
N ASP A 78 1.82 -0.67 -3.19
CA ASP A 78 1.67 -0.23 -4.59
C ASP A 78 0.36 -0.75 -5.20
N TRP A 79 0.10 -2.05 -5.04
CA TRP A 79 -1.16 -2.65 -5.48
C TRP A 79 -2.37 -1.99 -4.83
N ALA A 80 -2.32 -1.69 -3.53
CA ALA A 80 -3.42 -1.07 -2.82
C ALA A 80 -3.68 0.36 -3.34
N LEU A 81 -2.64 1.14 -3.62
CA LEU A 81 -2.77 2.50 -4.17
C LEU A 81 -3.39 2.48 -5.57
N GLU A 82 -2.96 1.57 -6.45
CA GLU A 82 -3.54 1.36 -7.78
C GLU A 82 -5.04 1.01 -7.66
N ARG A 83 -5.40 0.08 -6.76
CA ARG A 83 -6.81 -0.30 -6.55
C ARG A 83 -7.68 0.80 -5.95
N MET A 84 -7.07 1.69 -5.18
CA MET A 84 -7.75 2.86 -4.61
C MET A 84 -7.82 4.03 -5.61
N GLY A 85 -7.19 3.92 -6.79
CA GLY A 85 -7.17 4.98 -7.81
C GLY A 85 -6.29 6.18 -7.43
N ILE A 86 -5.29 5.97 -6.56
CA ILE A 86 -4.41 7.02 -6.03
C ILE A 86 -3.03 7.01 -6.73
N GLY A 87 -2.69 5.93 -7.45
CA GLY A 87 -1.37 5.70 -8.08
C GLY A 87 -1.43 5.48 -9.58
#